data_AF-A0A1H9NS73-F1
#
_entry.id   AF-A0A1H9NS73-F1
#
_cell.length_a   1.000
_cell.length_b   1.000
_cell.length_c   1.000
_cell.angle_alpha   90.00
_cell.angle_beta   90.00
_cell.angle_gamma   90.00
#
_symmetry.space_group_name_H-M   'P 1'
#
loop_
_entity.id
_entity.type
_entity.pdbx_description
1 polymer ?
#
loop_
_entity_poly.entity_id
_entity_poly.type
_entity_poly.pdbx_seq_one_letter_code
_entity_poly.pdbx_strand_id
1 'polypeptide(L)' 'MRRAVEVRHPSLVAPEFVELLRAEGIGLVCAATVAWPRMMDVTAGFVYCRLHGATELYASGYDAPEIDFWAEKIVG' A
#
# COMPACT_ATOMS: atom_id res chain seq x y z
N MET A 1 6.37 19.18 -1.81
CA MET A 1 7.08 17.89 -1.78
C MET A 1 6.11 16.82 -1.28
N ARG A 2 6.08 15.61 -1.86
CA ARG A 2 5.21 14.49 -1.43
C ARG A 2 6.07 13.42 -0.73
N ARG A 3 5.65 12.95 0.45
CA ARG A 3 6.38 11.96 1.27
C ARG A 3 5.50 10.73 1.48
N ALA A 4 6.07 9.54 1.34
CA ALA A 4 5.35 8.29 1.58
C ALA A 4 6.22 7.26 2.31
N VAL A 5 5.58 6.37 3.08
CA VAL A 5 6.22 5.32 3.86
C VAL A 5 5.58 3.97 3.54
N GLU A 6 6.42 2.96 3.28
CA GLU A 6 5.98 1.58 3.08
C GLU A 6 6.30 0.74 4.32
N VAL A 7 5.28 0.11 4.87
CA VAL A 7 5.38 -0.74 6.06
C VAL A 7 5.88 -2.13 5.68
N ARG A 8 6.85 -2.64 6.44
CA ARG A 8 7.41 -4.00 6.27
C ARG A 8 7.35 -4.86 7.52
N HIS A 9 6.79 -4.34 8.59
CA HIS A 9 6.75 -5.02 9.89
C HIS A 9 5.37 -4.90 10.56
N PRO A 10 4.81 -5.99 11.12
CA PRO A 10 3.47 -5.99 11.73
C PRO A 10 3.27 -5.00 12.89
N SER A 11 4.34 -4.58 13.57
CA SER A 11 4.25 -3.61 14.67
C SER A 11 3.71 -2.23 14.26
N LEU A 12 3.69 -1.93 12.96
CA LEU A 12 3.13 -0.69 12.42
C LEU A 12 1.67 -0.84 11.96
N VAL A 13 1.09 -2.04 12.09
CA VAL A 13 -0.34 -2.27 11.88
C VAL A 13 -1.08 -1.84 13.14
N ALA A 14 -1.08 -0.52 13.36
CA ALA A 14 -1.61 0.12 14.56
C ALA A 14 -2.34 1.40 14.17
N PRO A 15 -3.53 1.68 14.72
CA PRO A 15 -4.28 2.90 14.44
C PRO A 15 -3.46 4.17 14.66
N GLU A 16 -2.64 4.21 15.72
CA GLU A 16 -1.81 5.35 16.09
C GLU A 16 -0.79 5.71 15.00
N PHE A 17 -0.27 4.71 14.28
CA PHE A 17 0.63 4.94 13.16
C PHE A 17 -0.10 5.59 11.99
N VAL A 18 -1.31 5.12 11.67
CA VAL A 18 -2.12 5.69 10.57
C VAL A 18 -2.53 7.13 10.89
N GLU A 19 -2.93 7.40 12.13
CA GLU A 19 -3.28 8.76 12.59
C GLU A 19 -2.08 9.71 12.53
N LEU A 20 -0.88 9.24 12.90
CA LEU A 20 0.35 10.03 12.74
C LEU A 20 0.60 10.40 11.26
N LEU A 21 0.44 9.44 10.35
CA LEU A 21 0.61 9.70 8.92
C LEU A 21 -0.40 10.74 8.39
N ARG A 22 -1.66 10.66 8.85
CA ARG A 22 -2.72 11.63 8.52
C ARG A 22 -2.36 13.03 9.00
N ALA A 23 -1.93 13.16 10.26
CA ALA A 23 -1.55 14.44 10.85
C ALA A 23 -0.38 15.10 10.10
N GLU A 24 0.57 14.31 9.61
CA GLU A 24 1.76 14.79 8.90
C GLU A 24 1.59 14.90 7.37
N GLY A 25 0.42 14.53 6.84
CA GLY A 25 0.15 14.48 5.40
C GLY A 25 1.12 13.56 4.64
N ILE A 26 1.57 12.47 5.28
CA ILE A 26 2.47 11.46 4.69
C ILE A 26 1.61 10.32 4.15
N GLY A 27 1.84 9.94 2.90
CA GLY A 27 1.13 8.83 2.27
C GLY A 27 1.59 7.47 2.82
N LEU A 28 0.67 6.63 3.25
CA LEU A 28 0.91 5.20 3.41
C LEU A 28 1.00 4.56 2.02
N VAL A 29 2.03 3.76 1.78
CA VAL A 29 2.15 3.02 0.52
C VAL A 29 1.22 1.81 0.53
N CYS A 30 0.27 1.77 -0.39
CA CYS A 30 -0.57 0.61 -0.65
C CYS A 30 0.23 -0.45 -1.43
N ALA A 31 0.69 -1.51 -0.75
CA ALA A 31 1.58 -2.49 -1.33
C ALA A 31 0.86 -3.79 -1.75
N ALA A 32 1.07 -4.26 -2.98
CA ALA A 32 0.90 -5.68 -3.28
C ALA A 32 2.15 -6.42 -2.80
N THR A 33 1.97 -7.33 -1.85
CA THR A 33 3.07 -8.05 -1.22
C THR A 33 2.54 -9.38 -0.66
N VAL A 34 3.47 -10.31 -0.53
CA VAL A 34 3.28 -11.63 0.09
C VAL A 34 3.97 -11.77 1.44
N ALA A 35 4.95 -10.89 1.73
CA ALA A 35 5.84 -11.03 2.90
C ALA A 35 5.59 -9.97 3.98
N TRP A 36 4.88 -8.89 3.68
CA TRP A 36 4.68 -7.76 4.58
C TRP A 36 3.20 -7.46 4.81
N PRO A 37 2.85 -6.73 5.88
CA PRO A 37 1.47 -6.31 6.09
C PRO A 37 0.94 -5.49 4.91
N ARG A 38 -0.27 -5.83 4.48
CA ARG A 38 -1.01 -5.06 3.48
C ARG A 38 -1.96 -4.11 4.19
N MET A 39 -1.69 -2.81 4.07
CA MET A 39 -2.52 -1.74 4.59
C MET A 39 -2.98 -0.85 3.43
N MET A 40 -4.19 -0.30 3.51
CA MET A 40 -4.84 0.42 2.41
C MET A 40 -5.45 1.76 2.86
N ASP A 41 -5.10 2.24 4.06
CA ASP A 41 -5.56 3.54 4.56
C ASP A 41 -5.08 4.69 3.69
N VAL A 42 -6.00 5.58 3.30
CA VAL A 42 -5.65 6.86 2.69
C VAL A 42 -5.26 7.84 3.80
N THR A 43 -4.01 8.28 3.80
CA THR A 43 -3.44 9.13 4.86
C THR A 43 -2.95 10.49 4.35
N ALA A 44 -3.04 10.76 3.04
CA ALA A 44 -2.64 12.03 2.45
C ALA A 44 -3.54 12.37 1.26
N GLY A 45 -3.40 13.60 0.73
CA GLY A 45 -4.06 14.04 -0.52
C GLY A 45 -3.55 13.35 -1.79
N PHE A 46 -2.95 12.16 -1.66
CA PHE A 46 -2.55 11.27 -2.73
C PHE A 46 -2.41 9.85 -2.23
N VAL A 47 -2.51 8.90 -3.17
CA VAL A 47 -2.25 7.49 -2.95
C VAL A 47 -0.98 7.12 -3.73
N TYR A 48 -0.15 6.25 -3.16
CA TYR A 48 1.01 5.70 -3.83
C TYR A 48 1.02 4.18 -3.70
N CYS A 49 0.88 3.49 -4.83
CA CYS A 49 0.83 2.02 -4.88
C CYS A 49 2.20 1.46 -5.27
N ARG A 50 2.63 0.37 -4.63
CA ARG A 50 3.81 -0.41 -5.02
C ARG A 50 3.47 -1.88 -5.16
N LEU A 51 3.56 -2.39 -6.39
CA LEU A 51 3.11 -3.72 -6.76
C LEU A 51 4.31 -4.67 -6.82
N HIS A 52 4.61 -5.37 -5.72
CA HIS A 52 5.83 -6.20 -5.62
C HIS A 52 5.68 -7.63 -6.14
N GLY A 53 4.49 -8.09 -6.48
CA GLY A 53 4.20 -9.44 -6.92
C GLY A 53 3.03 -10.03 -6.14
N ALA A 54 2.23 -10.85 -6.80
CA ALA A 54 1.03 -11.45 -6.23
C ALA A 54 1.31 -12.67 -5.34
N THR A 55 2.23 -13.55 -5.77
CA THR A 55 2.54 -14.84 -5.12
C THR A 55 4.01 -15.00 -4.77
N GLU A 56 4.91 -14.31 -5.49
CA GLU A 56 6.34 -14.28 -5.21
C GLU A 56 6.88 -12.86 -5.40
N LEU A 57 7.67 -12.38 -4.42
CA LEU A 57 8.26 -11.05 -4.50
C LEU A 57 9.16 -10.91 -5.73
N TYR A 58 8.81 -9.94 -6.57
CA TYR A 58 9.49 -9.46 -7.76
C TYR A 58 9.61 -10.46 -8.92
N ALA A 59 9.08 -11.67 -8.76
CA ALA A 59 9.15 -12.72 -9.77
C ALA A 59 7.77 -13.10 -10.32
N SER A 60 6.71 -13.01 -9.51
CA SER A 60 5.35 -13.31 -9.98
C SER A 60 4.73 -12.11 -10.69
N GLY A 61 4.08 -12.38 -11.83
CA GLY A 61 3.14 -11.45 -12.46
C GLY A 61 1.81 -11.37 -11.69
N TYR A 62 0.84 -10.72 -12.32
CA TYR A 62 -0.55 -10.64 -11.84
C TYR A 62 -1.45 -11.30 -12.87
N ASP A 63 -2.37 -12.14 -12.43
CA ASP A 63 -3.42 -12.67 -13.29
C ASP A 63 -4.51 -11.62 -13.57
N ALA A 64 -5.47 -11.94 -14.45
CA ALA A 64 -6.52 -10.98 -14.81
C ALA A 64 -7.35 -10.52 -13.60
N PRO A 65 -7.85 -11.42 -12.72
CA PRO A 65 -8.51 -11.02 -11.48
C PRO A 65 -7.67 -10.10 -10.58
N GLU A 66 -6.37 -10.34 -10.46
CA GLU A 66 -5.48 -9.51 -9.64
C GLU A 66 -5.24 -8.13 -10.25
N ILE A 67 -5.12 -8.05 -11.58
CA ILE A 67 -5.06 -6.78 -12.30
C ILE A 67 -6.38 -6.02 -12.13
N ASP A 68 -7.52 -6.68 -12.29
CA ASP A 68 -8.86 -6.08 -12.13
C ASP A 68 -9.04 -5.54 -10.71
N PHE A 69 -8.62 -6.31 -9.70
CA PHE A 69 -8.62 -5.87 -8.31
C PHE A 69 -7.86 -4.55 -8.13
N TRP A 70 -6.66 -4.41 -8.69
CA TRP A 70 -5.89 -3.17 -8.58
C TRP A 70 -6.48 -2.04 -9.41
N ALA A 71 -7.02 -2.34 -10.59
CA ALA A 71 -7.70 -1.37 -11.43
C ALA A 71 -8.90 -0.75 -10.70
N GLU A 72 -9.78 -1.56 -10.11
CA GLU A 72 -10.95 -1.09 -9.33
C GLU A 72 -10.58 -0.14 -8.18
N LYS A 73 -9.39 -0.30 -7.60
CA LYS A 73 -8.91 0.56 -6.49
C LYS A 73 -8.29 1.87 -6.94
N ILE A 74 -7.85 1.97 -8.20
CA ILE A 74 -7.12 3.12 -8.74
C ILE A 74 -8.01 3.98 -9.65
N VAL A 75 -9.14 3.44 -10.12
CA VAL A 75 -10.14 4.19 -10.87
C VAL A 75 -10.72 5.29 -9.98
N GLY A 76 -10.57 6.54 -10.44
CA GLY A 76 -11.19 7.74 -9.87
C GLY A 76 -12.30 8.25 -10.77
#